data_AF-A0A4U8SEK3-F1
#
_entry.id   AF-A0A4U8SEK3-F1
#
_cell.length_a   1.000
_cell.length_b   1.000
_cell.length_c   1.000
_cell.angle_alpha   90.00
_cell.angle_beta   90.00
_cell.angle_gamma   90.00
#
_symmetry.space_group_name_H-M   'P 1'
#
loop_
_entity.id
_entity.type
_entity.pdbx_description
1 polymer ?
#
loop_
_entity_poly.entity_id
_entity_poly.type
_entity_poly.pdbx_seq_one_letter_code
_entity_poly.pdbx_strand_id
1 'polypeptide(L)' 'MNKVALIQEIMFNWEAYSIEEIKDMVKDLPMKLLRYLGSEHPDNRVRKLFFRLSNVSIGGGGSY' A
#
# COMPACT_ATOMS: atom_id res chain seq x y z
N MET A 1 6.65 -16.09 2.89
CA MET A 1 6.10 -15.42 4.09
C MET A 1 4.58 -15.58 4.10
N ASN A 2 3.95 -15.85 5.25
CA ASN A 2 2.48 -15.84 5.33
C ASN A 2 1.96 -14.40 5.12
N LYS A 3 0.77 -14.24 4.52
CA LYS A 3 0.14 -12.93 4.27
C LYS A 3 0.00 -12.06 5.53
N VAL A 4 -0.24 -12.65 6.70
CA VAL A 4 -0.32 -11.90 7.96
C VAL A 4 1.03 -11.29 8.33
N ALA A 5 2.10 -12.08 8.26
CA ALA A 5 3.46 -11.61 8.54
C ALA A 5 3.89 -10.54 7.53
N LEU A 6 3.54 -10.70 6.26
CA LEU A 6 3.77 -9.68 5.22
C LEU A 6 3.11 -8.34 5.56
N ILE A 7 1.85 -8.37 5.99
CA ILE A 7 1.11 -7.16 6.36
C ILE A 7 1.77 -6.50 7.57
N GLN A 8 2.17 -7.27 8.58
CA GLN A 8 2.88 -6.72 9.75
C GLN A 8 4.21 -6.08 9.34
N GLU A 9 4.98 -6.76 8.50
CA GLU A 9 6.27 -6.27 8.01
C GLU A 9 6.12 -4.92 7.30
N ILE A 10 5.12 -4.81 6.43
CA ILE A 10 4.85 -3.57 5.69
C ILE A 10 4.28 -2.48 6.59
N MET A 11 3.44 -2.82 7.56
CA MET A 11 2.80 -1.82 8.43
C MET A 11 3.73 -1.26 9.50
N PHE A 12 4.80 -1.97 9.87
CA PHE A 12 5.65 -1.62 11.02
C PHE A 12 7.14 -1.50 10.70
N ASN A 13 7.63 -2.16 9.64
CA ASN A 13 9.06 -2.19 9.28
C ASN A 13 9.33 -1.68 7.85
N TRP A 14 8.41 -0.89 7.25
CA TRP A 14 8.55 -0.41 5.86
C TRP A 14 9.84 0.37 5.60
N GLU A 15 10.44 0.99 6.63
CA GLU A 15 11.66 1.79 6.52
C GLU A 15 12.89 0.95 6.12
N ALA A 16 12.84 -0.37 6.32
CA ALA A 16 13.89 -1.29 5.91
C ALA A 16 13.89 -1.58 4.40
N TYR A 17 12.86 -1.14 3.68
CA TYR A 17 12.64 -1.49 2.28
C TYR A 17 12.56 -0.26 1.38
N SER A 18 13.06 -0.42 0.16
CA SER A 18 12.80 0.51 -0.92
C SER A 18 11.35 0.42 -1.41
N ILE A 19 10.89 1.45 -2.11
CA ILE A 19 9.53 1.48 -2.68
C ILE A 19 9.30 0.35 -3.69
N GLU A 20 10.31 -0.01 -4.49
CA GLU A 20 10.16 -1.11 -5.46
C GLU A 20 10.11 -2.47 -4.75
N GLU A 21 10.86 -2.66 -3.66
CA GLU A 21 10.75 -3.88 -2.84
C GLU A 21 9.36 -3.99 -2.20
N ILE A 22 8.83 -2.92 -1.62
CA ILE A 22 7.47 -2.91 -1.06
C ILE A 22 6.44 -3.25 -2.15
N LYS A 23 6.60 -2.70 -3.35
CA LYS A 23 5.72 -2.98 -4.48
C LYS A 23 5.76 -4.45 -4.89
N ASP A 24 6.94 -5.05 -4.96
CA ASP A 24 7.10 -6.47 -5.27
C ASP A 24 6.53 -7.38 -4.17
N MET A 25 6.69 -6.99 -2.91
CA MET A 25 6.14 -7.69 -1.75
C MET A 25 4.60 -7.73 -1.76
N VAL A 26 3.94 -6.68 -2.26
CA VAL A 26 2.46 -6.57 -2.26
C VAL A 26 1.78 -6.91 -3.58
N LYS A 27 2.53 -7.23 -4.63
CA LYS A 27 1.97 -7.39 -6.00
C LYS A 27 0.83 -8.41 -6.10
N ASP A 28 0.88 -9.46 -5.26
CA ASP A 28 -0.10 -10.56 -5.25
C ASP A 28 -1.21 -10.36 -4.19
N LEU A 29 -1.26 -9.19 -3.54
CA LEU A 29 -2.32 -8.88 -2.59
C LEU A 29 -3.63 -8.50 -3.31
N PRO A 30 -4.78 -8.99 -2.82
CA PRO A 30 -6.09 -8.54 -3.30
C PRO A 30 -6.24 -7.02 -3.22
N MET A 31 -6.92 -6.43 -4.20
CA MET A 31 -7.14 -4.98 -4.26
C MET A 31 -7.75 -4.40 -2.98
N LYS A 32 -8.65 -5.14 -2.32
CA LYS A 32 -9.25 -4.72 -1.04
C LYS A 32 -8.22 -4.57 0.07
N LEU A 33 -7.20 -5.44 0.12
CA LEU A 33 -6.10 -5.32 1.08
C LEU A 33 -5.17 -4.17 0.72
N LEU A 34 -4.86 -3.96 -0.56
CA LEU A 34 -4.07 -2.79 -0.98
C LEU A 34 -4.77 -1.48 -0.58
N ARG A 35 -6.09 -1.38 -0.74
CA ARG A 35 -6.86 -0.20 -0.29
C ARG A 35 -6.82 -0.02 1.23
N TYR A 36 -6.97 -1.11 1.98
CA TYR A 36 -6.87 -1.08 3.44
C TYR A 36 -5.48 -0.60 3.88
N LEU A 37 -4.40 -1.17 3.32
CA LEU A 37 -3.04 -0.71 3.58
C LEU A 37 -2.88 0.76 3.21
N GLY A 38 -3.41 1.20 2.07
CA GLY A 38 -3.44 2.62 1.72
C GLY A 38 -4.14 3.49 2.78
N SER A 39 -5.27 3.06 3.34
CA SER A 39 -5.98 3.87 4.34
C SER A 39 -5.24 3.95 5.67
N GLU A 40 -4.60 2.86 6.10
CA GLU A 40 -4.06 2.72 7.46
C GLU A 40 -2.55 2.99 7.55
N HIS A 41 -1.81 2.97 6.44
CA HIS A 41 -0.34 3.03 6.48
C HIS A 41 0.15 4.40 7.01
N PRO A 42 1.08 4.43 7.98
CA PRO A 42 1.53 5.67 8.62
C PRO A 42 2.35 6.57 7.68
N ASP A 43 3.16 5.99 6.79
CA ASP A 43 3.94 6.77 5.81
C ASP A 43 3.12 7.14 4.56
N ASN A 44 3.17 8.42 4.18
CA ASN A 44 2.39 8.97 3.07
C ASN A 44 2.92 8.56 1.69
N ARG A 45 4.20 8.24 1.53
CA ARG A 45 4.77 7.80 0.25
C ARG A 45 4.31 6.37 -0.06
N VAL A 46 4.41 5.48 0.91
CA VAL A 46 3.96 4.09 0.83
C VAL A 46 2.44 4.00 0.71
N ARG A 47 1.71 4.85 1.43
CA ARG A 47 0.26 5.01 1.24
C ARG A 47 -0.13 5.29 -0.21
N LYS A 48 0.52 6.27 -0.84
CA LYS A 48 0.28 6.63 -2.25
C LYS A 48 0.66 5.52 -3.22
N LEU A 49 1.62 4.66 -2.86
CA LEU A 49 1.96 3.47 -3.63
C LEU A 49 0.77 2.50 -3.64
N PHE A 50 0.22 2.15 -2.47
CA PHE A 50 -0.89 1.19 -2.40
C PHE A 50 -2.15 1.65 -3.11
N PHE A 51 -2.50 2.94 -3.00
CA PHE A 51 -3.64 3.47 -3.73
C PHE A 51 -3.45 3.40 -5.25
N ARG A 52 -2.25 3.74 -5.75
CA ARG A 52 -1.89 3.57 -7.16
C ARG A 52 -2.01 2.12 -7.61
N LEU A 53 -1.48 1.17 -6.83
CA LEU A 53 -1.57 -0.26 -7.14
C LEU A 53 -3.00 -0.81 -7.08
N SER A 54 -3.87 -0.21 -6.26
CA SER A 54 -5.27 -0.62 -6.10
C SER A 54 -6.25 0.01 -7.10
N ASN A 55 -5.73 0.72 -8.12
CA ASN A 55 -6.50 1.50 -9.09
C ASN A 55 -7.47 2.50 -8.43
N VAL A 56 -7.10 3.04 -7.27
CA VAL A 56 -7.85 4.12 -6.63
C VAL A 56 -7.17 5.44 -6.96
N SER A 57 -7.89 6.28 -7.70
CA SER A 57 -7.48 7.67 -7.93
C SER A 57 -7.66 8.47 -6.63
N ILE A 58 -6.56 8.87 -6.00
CA ILE A 58 -6.62 9.88 -4.92
C ILE A 58 -6.63 11.25 -5.60
N GLY A 59 -7.75 11.98 -5.50
CA GLY A 59 -7.89 13.32 -6.08
C GLY A 59 -8.89 13.37 -7.23
N GLY A 60 -10.17 13.12 -6.92
CA GLY A 60 -11.32 13.45 -7.76
C GLY A 60 -12.25 14.38 -7.00
N GLY A 61 -11.72 15.48 -6.46
CA GLY A 61 -12.53 16.56 -5.94
C GLY A 61 -13.13 17.34 -7.12
N GLY A 62 -14.39 17.07 -7.43
CA GLY A 62 -15.34 17.89 -8.18
C GLY A 62 -14.84 18.69 -9.39
N SER A 63 -15.13 18.20 -10.60
CA SER A 63 -15.40 19.09 -11.73
C SER A 63 -16.88 19.48 -11.67
N TYR A 64 -17.18 20.63 -11.06
CA TYR A 64 -18.35 21.47 -11.32
C TYR A 64 -17.88 22.92 -11.30
#